data_AF-A0AAU1NM97-F1
#
_entry.id   AF-A0AAU1NM97-F1
#
_cell.length_a   1.000
_cell.length_b   1.000
_cell.length_c   1.000
_cell.angle_alpha   90.00
_cell.angle_beta   90.00
_cell.angle_gamma   90.00
#
_symmetry.space_group_name_H-M   'P 1'
#
loop_
_entity.id
_entity.type
_entity.pdbx_description
1 polymer ?
#
loop_
_entity_poly.entity_id
_entity_poly.type
_entity_poly.pdbx_seq_one_letter_code
_entity_poly.pdbx_strand_id
1 'polypeptide(L)'
;MSIVDSHHARSREGTEPGDVKEPIDFRAVRAAVAEVNDTPLAALERPGIEERTRCMAAHVRRMIRENGPDRPPYATSIFRAAYRVLDSPTRPTTLDSDWAAWKHLQNLAYSAAALVELLDADTA
;
A
#
# COMPACT_ATOMS: atom_id res chain seq x y z
N MET A 1 16.45 56.94 17.75
CA MET A 1 17.56 56.21 18.36
C MET A 1 17.02 54.88 18.85
N SER A 2 17.58 53.80 18.32
CA SER A 2 17.34 52.36 18.61
C SER A 2 17.73 52.06 20.08
N ILE A 3 17.23 51.05 20.83
CA ILE A 3 17.34 49.58 20.70
C ILE A 3 16.47 48.93 21.83
N VAL A 4 15.59 47.94 21.55
CA VAL A 4 15.66 46.48 21.89
C VAL A 4 15.70 46.19 23.43
N ASP A 5 15.02 45.25 24.10
CA ASP A 5 14.41 43.95 23.75
C ASP A 5 13.62 43.34 24.96
N SER A 6 12.86 42.27 24.67
CA SER A 6 12.72 41.03 25.47
C SER A 6 11.64 40.81 26.57
N HIS A 7 10.65 39.99 26.13
CA HIS A 7 10.26 38.66 26.65
C HIS A 7 9.34 38.45 27.86
N HIS A 8 8.10 37.98 27.57
CA HIS A 8 7.42 36.72 27.99
C HIS A 8 5.90 36.97 27.85
N ALA A 9 5.01 36.09 27.39
CA ALA A 9 5.04 34.66 27.10
C ALA A 9 3.83 34.29 26.20
N ARG A 10 3.96 33.14 25.51
CA ARG A 10 2.94 32.11 25.16
C ARG A 10 1.52 32.59 24.76
N SER A 11 0.99 32.20 23.60
CA SER A 11 0.74 30.80 23.28
C SER A 11 0.91 30.48 21.79
N ARG A 12 1.75 29.47 21.52
CA ARG A 12 1.67 28.66 20.31
C ARG A 12 0.80 27.45 20.65
N GLU A 13 -0.48 27.54 20.35
CA GLU A 13 -1.36 26.37 20.22
C GLU A 13 -2.11 26.49 18.90
N GLY A 14 -1.33 26.38 17.82
CA GLY A 14 -1.83 25.83 16.57
C GLY A 14 -1.35 24.40 16.52
N THR A 15 -2.02 23.51 17.24
CA THR A 15 -1.94 22.08 16.93
C THR A 15 -2.63 21.96 15.58
N GLU A 16 -1.86 22.03 14.49
CA GLU A 16 -2.32 21.47 13.23
C GLU A 16 -2.85 20.07 13.56
N PRO A 17 -4.05 19.69 13.10
CA PRO A 17 -4.53 18.33 13.29
C PRO A 17 -3.52 17.46 12.57
N GLY A 18 -2.56 16.91 13.34
CA GLY A 18 -1.60 15.97 12.82
C GLY A 18 -2.43 14.90 12.16
N ASP A 19 -2.22 14.67 10.87
CA ASP A 19 -2.85 13.61 10.11
C ASP A 19 -2.70 12.33 10.92
N VAL A 20 -3.73 11.98 11.71
CA VAL A 20 -3.81 10.71 12.41
C VAL A 20 -4.05 9.73 11.28
N LYS A 21 -2.95 9.26 10.67
CA LYS A 21 -3.00 8.19 9.69
C LYS A 21 -3.59 7.01 10.42
N GLU A 22 -4.80 6.64 10.03
CA GLU A 22 -5.37 5.38 10.48
C GLU A 22 -4.32 4.28 10.29
N PRO A 23 -4.11 3.41 11.28
CA PRO A 23 -3.24 2.28 11.11
C PRO A 23 -3.73 1.42 9.94
N ILE A 24 -2.79 0.78 9.23
CA ILE A 24 -3.14 -0.15 8.16
C ILE A 24 -3.85 -1.35 8.80
N ASP A 25 -5.08 -1.61 8.40
CA ASP A 25 -5.80 -2.81 8.81
C ASP A 25 -5.28 -4.04 8.07
N PHE A 26 -4.29 -4.72 8.66
CA PHE A 26 -3.72 -5.95 8.10
C PHE A 26 -4.74 -7.10 8.01
N ARG A 27 -5.78 -7.13 8.86
CA ARG A 27 -6.83 -8.15 8.77
C ARG A 27 -7.64 -7.95 7.49
N ALA A 28 -8.01 -6.72 7.16
CA ALA A 28 -8.71 -6.41 5.91
C ALA A 28 -7.85 -6.77 4.68
N VAL A 29 -6.54 -6.46 4.71
CA VAL A 29 -5.64 -6.83 3.61
C VAL A 29 -5.55 -8.35 3.44
N ARG A 30 -5.40 -9.11 4.54
CA ARG A 30 -5.38 -10.58 4.49
C ARG A 30 -6.69 -11.15 3.92
N ALA A 31 -7.83 -10.59 4.29
CA ALA A 31 -9.13 -11.01 3.74
C ALA A 31 -9.23 -10.75 2.23
N ALA A 32 -8.80 -9.58 1.76
CA ALA A 32 -8.78 -9.25 0.34
C ALA A 32 -7.82 -10.17 -0.46
N VAL A 33 -6.67 -10.52 0.12
CA VAL A 33 -5.73 -11.49 -0.48
C VAL A 33 -6.37 -12.87 -0.59
N ALA A 34 -7.02 -13.34 0.47
CA ALA A 34 -7.72 -14.64 0.46
C ALA A 34 -8.81 -14.66 -0.61
N GLU A 35 -9.63 -13.61 -0.71
CA GLU A 35 -10.66 -13.51 -1.75
C GLU A 35 -10.08 -13.65 -3.16
N VAL A 36 -8.95 -12.98 -3.45
CA VAL A 36 -8.29 -13.08 -4.76
C VAL A 36 -7.75 -14.49 -5.04
N ASN A 37 -7.19 -15.16 -4.03
CA ASN A 37 -6.59 -16.48 -4.18
C ASN A 37 -7.64 -17.59 -4.30
N ASP A 38 -8.76 -17.46 -3.59
CA ASP A 38 -9.83 -18.45 -3.56
C ASP A 38 -10.80 -18.29 -4.74
N THR A 39 -10.80 -17.13 -5.41
CA THR A 39 -11.66 -16.88 -6.57
C THR A 39 -10.98 -17.33 -7.87
N PRO A 40 -11.48 -18.39 -8.55
CA PRO A 40 -10.94 -18.81 -9.83
C PRO A 40 -11.25 -17.79 -10.92
N LEU A 41 -10.37 -17.67 -11.92
CA LEU A 41 -10.58 -16.78 -13.08
C LEU A 41 -11.98 -16.94 -13.71
N ALA A 42 -12.46 -18.18 -13.86
CA ALA A 42 -13.76 -18.47 -14.46
C ALA A 42 -14.96 -17.88 -13.69
N ALA A 43 -14.78 -17.48 -12.43
CA ALA A 43 -15.81 -16.86 -11.61
C ALA A 43 -15.83 -15.32 -11.73
N LEU A 44 -14.90 -14.72 -12.47
CA LEU A 44 -14.77 -13.27 -12.58
C LEU A 44 -14.85 -12.81 -14.03
N GLU A 45 -15.67 -11.80 -14.25
CA GLU A 45 -15.63 -11.01 -15.48
C GLU A 45 -14.56 -9.91 -15.38
N ARG A 46 -14.16 -9.39 -16.53
CA ARG A 46 -13.13 -8.35 -16.64
C ARG A 46 -13.31 -7.16 -15.68
N PRO A 47 -14.51 -6.56 -15.55
CA PRO A 47 -14.71 -5.45 -14.59
C PRO A 47 -14.43 -5.84 -13.14
N GLY A 48 -14.74 -7.09 -12.76
CA GLY A 48 -14.50 -7.61 -11.42
C GLY A 48 -13.01 -7.83 -11.12
N ILE A 49 -12.21 -8.17 -12.13
CA ILE A 49 -10.75 -8.27 -12.04
C ILE A 49 -10.15 -6.88 -11.86
N GLU A 50 -10.61 -5.90 -12.63
CA GLU A 50 -10.09 -4.53 -12.59
C GLU A 50 -10.39 -3.82 -11.26
N GLU A 51 -11.58 -4.01 -10.71
CA GLU A 51 -11.93 -3.43 -9.41
C GLU A 51 -11.07 -3.99 -8.28
N ARG A 52 -10.92 -5.32 -8.23
CA ARG A 52 -10.03 -5.98 -7.27
C ARG A 52 -8.57 -5.55 -7.46
N THR A 53 -8.14 -5.34 -8.70
CA THR A 53 -6.80 -4.82 -9.01
C THR A 53 -6.61 -3.43 -8.44
N ARG A 54 -7.58 -2.52 -8.61
CA ARG A 54 -7.52 -1.17 -8.03
C ARG A 54 -7.45 -1.20 -6.51
N CYS A 55 -8.30 -2.00 -5.88
CA CYS A 55 -8.33 -2.19 -4.43
C CYS A 55 -6.98 -2.73 -3.90
N MET A 56 -6.49 -3.82 -4.48
CA MET A 56 -5.22 -4.43 -4.06
C MET A 56 -4.03 -3.48 -4.28
N ALA A 57 -3.99 -2.78 -5.42
CA ALA A 57 -2.97 -1.77 -5.68
C ALA A 57 -3.00 -0.63 -4.66
N ALA A 58 -4.18 -0.22 -4.17
CA ALA A 58 -4.30 0.79 -3.13
C ALA A 58 -3.70 0.31 -1.81
N HIS A 59 -3.96 -0.94 -1.40
CA HIS A 59 -3.36 -1.54 -0.21
C HIS A 59 -1.83 -1.58 -0.30
N VAL A 60 -1.29 -2.08 -1.42
CA VAL A 60 0.17 -2.16 -1.63
C VAL A 60 0.80 -0.77 -1.61
N ARG A 61 0.21 0.23 -2.30
CA ARG A 61 0.72 1.61 -2.29
C ARG A 61 0.75 2.19 -0.88
N ARG A 62 -0.31 1.96 -0.10
CA ARG A 62 -0.41 2.45 1.28
C ARG A 62 0.70 1.86 2.14
N MET A 63 0.87 0.53 2.11
CA MET A 63 1.93 -0.16 2.83
C MET A 63 3.33 0.36 2.45
N ILE A 64 3.62 0.50 1.15
CA ILE A 64 4.91 1.02 0.68
C ILE A 64 5.15 2.45 1.16
N ARG A 65 4.17 3.34 1.02
CA ARG A 65 4.31 4.75 1.37
C ARG A 65 4.52 4.95 2.87
N GLU A 66 3.81 4.20 3.69
CA GLU A 66 3.80 4.38 5.15
C GLU A 66 4.95 3.66 5.85
N ASN A 67 5.55 2.65 5.20
CA ASN A 67 6.56 1.82 5.83
C ASN A 67 7.86 1.68 5.05
N GLY A 68 7.96 2.16 3.81
CA GLY A 68 9.12 1.94 2.94
C GLY A 68 10.38 2.80 3.17
N PRO A 69 10.31 4.07 3.63
CA PRO A 69 11.48 4.98 3.60
C PRO A 69 12.71 4.56 4.41
N ASP A 70 12.53 3.82 5.52
CA ASP A 70 13.59 3.59 6.51
C ASP A 70 13.86 2.09 6.79
N ARG A 71 13.55 1.21 5.83
CA ARG A 71 13.58 -0.24 6.06
C ARG A 71 14.98 -0.85 5.92
N PRO A 72 15.31 -1.89 6.71
CA PRO A 72 16.57 -2.62 6.57
C PRO A 72 16.70 -3.26 5.17
N PRO A 73 17.91 -3.62 4.72
CA PRO A 73 18.14 -4.08 3.35
C PRO A 73 17.30 -5.27 2.91
N TYR A 74 17.02 -6.22 3.82
CA TYR A 74 16.19 -7.39 3.52
C TYR A 74 14.73 -6.98 3.23
N ALA A 75 14.16 -6.12 4.08
CA ALA A 75 12.83 -5.57 3.90
C ALA A 75 12.74 -4.75 2.61
N THR A 76 13.77 -3.94 2.32
CA THR A 76 13.87 -3.13 1.10
C THR A 76 13.69 -3.96 -0.18
N SER A 77 14.11 -5.23 -0.21
CA SER A 77 13.92 -6.10 -1.38
C SER A 77 12.44 -6.42 -1.65
N ILE A 78 11.64 -6.66 -0.60
CA ILE A 78 10.20 -6.94 -0.69
C ILE A 78 9.45 -5.68 -1.14
N PHE A 79 9.76 -4.52 -0.55
CA PHE A 79 9.18 -3.23 -0.97
C PHE A 79 9.49 -2.93 -2.44
N ARG A 80 10.72 -3.17 -2.90
CA ARG A 80 11.10 -2.99 -4.31
C ARG A 80 10.37 -3.95 -5.24
N ALA A 81 10.20 -5.21 -4.85
CA ALA A 81 9.46 -6.19 -5.64
C ALA A 81 7.98 -5.75 -5.78
N ALA A 82 7.34 -5.37 -4.67
CA ALA A 82 5.98 -4.85 -4.67
C ALA A 82 5.83 -3.57 -5.51
N TYR A 83 6.82 -2.66 -5.44
CA TYR A 83 6.84 -1.46 -6.27
C TYR A 83 6.91 -1.80 -7.77
N ARG A 84 7.73 -2.78 -8.18
CA ARG A 84 7.80 -3.21 -9.58
C ARG A 84 6.49 -3.79 -10.10
N VAL A 85 5.71 -4.46 -9.25
CA VAL A 85 4.39 -4.96 -9.65
C VAL A 85 3.43 -3.78 -9.83
N LEU A 86 3.44 -2.80 -8.93
CA LEU A 86 2.61 -1.59 -9.01
C LEU A 86 2.93 -0.72 -10.23
N ASP A 87 4.22 -0.50 -10.47
CA ASP A 87 4.78 0.36 -11.52
C ASP A 87 5.15 -0.44 -12.78
N SER A 88 4.61 -1.65 -12.89
CA SER A 88 4.91 -2.53 -14.02
C SER A 88 4.52 -1.84 -15.33
N PRO A 89 5.47 -1.66 -16.28
CA PRO A 89 5.16 -1.13 -17.60
C PRO A 89 4.26 -2.08 -18.40
N THR A 90 4.12 -3.33 -17.94
CA THR A 90 3.20 -4.34 -18.47
C THR A 90 1.92 -4.43 -17.64
N ARG A 91 1.46 -3.31 -17.04
CA ARG A 91 0.13 -3.28 -16.43
C ARG A 91 -0.89 -3.65 -17.51
N PRO A 92 -1.79 -4.60 -17.24
CA PRO A 92 -2.82 -5.00 -18.19
C PRO A 92 -3.64 -3.79 -18.64
N THR A 93 -3.75 -3.64 -19.94
CA THR A 93 -4.62 -2.71 -20.65
C THR A 93 -5.92 -3.40 -21.02
N THR A 94 -6.88 -2.63 -21.54
CA THR A 94 -8.15 -3.18 -22.07
C THR A 94 -7.96 -4.08 -23.29
N LEU A 95 -6.78 -4.06 -23.92
CA LEU A 95 -6.42 -4.93 -25.05
C LEU A 95 -5.83 -6.28 -24.60
N ASP A 96 -5.45 -6.40 -23.33
CA ASP A 96 -4.89 -7.63 -22.77
C ASP A 96 -5.97 -8.64 -22.38
N SER A 97 -5.63 -9.92 -22.46
CA SER A 97 -6.54 -11.01 -22.08
C SER A 97 -6.95 -10.96 -20.61
N ASP A 98 -8.13 -11.52 -20.30
CA ASP A 98 -8.60 -11.65 -18.92
C ASP A 98 -7.63 -12.46 -18.04
N TRP A 99 -6.95 -13.44 -18.64
CA TRP A 99 -5.88 -14.17 -17.97
C TRP A 99 -4.71 -13.27 -17.57
N ALA A 100 -4.27 -12.37 -18.45
CA ALA A 100 -3.18 -11.44 -18.15
C ALA A 100 -3.58 -10.45 -17.04
N ALA A 101 -4.81 -9.94 -17.08
CA ALA A 101 -5.33 -9.08 -16.03
C ALA A 101 -5.45 -9.78 -14.67
N TRP A 102 -5.99 -11.01 -14.68
CA TRP A 102 -6.07 -11.82 -13.48
C TRP A 102 -4.68 -12.18 -12.92
N LYS A 103 -3.71 -12.46 -13.80
CA LYS A 103 -2.34 -12.73 -13.34
C LYS A 103 -1.70 -11.51 -12.68
N HIS A 104 -1.95 -10.31 -13.20
CA HIS A 104 -1.50 -9.08 -12.56
C HIS A 104 -2.16 -8.87 -11.19
N LEU A 105 -3.47 -9.12 -11.07
CA LEU A 105 -4.18 -9.12 -9.79
C LEU A 105 -3.55 -10.09 -8.78
N GLN A 106 -3.26 -11.32 -9.20
CA GLN A 106 -2.57 -12.29 -8.34
C GLN A 106 -1.20 -11.79 -7.89
N ASN A 107 -0.40 -11.23 -8.79
CA ASN A 107 0.93 -10.71 -8.44
C ASN A 107 0.84 -9.57 -7.41
N LEU A 108 -0.20 -8.73 -7.49
CA LEU A 108 -0.49 -7.72 -6.46
C LEU A 108 -0.89 -8.37 -5.14
N ALA A 109 -1.73 -9.40 -5.15
CA ALA A 109 -2.12 -10.14 -3.94
C ALA A 109 -0.93 -10.81 -3.26
N TYR A 110 -0.02 -11.43 -4.03
CA TYR A 110 1.24 -11.97 -3.50
C TYR A 110 2.12 -10.88 -2.88
N SER A 111 2.23 -9.74 -3.54
CA SER A 111 2.99 -8.59 -3.02
C SER A 111 2.38 -8.06 -1.72
N ALA A 112 1.06 -8.00 -1.65
CA ALA A 112 0.35 -7.57 -0.45
C ALA A 112 0.55 -8.54 0.71
N ALA A 113 0.44 -9.85 0.47
CA ALA A 113 0.68 -10.88 1.48
C ALA A 113 2.09 -10.78 2.07
N ALA A 114 3.11 -10.70 1.21
CA ALA A 114 4.51 -10.59 1.65
C ALA A 114 4.79 -9.31 2.45
N LEU A 115 4.17 -8.19 2.06
CA LEU A 115 4.26 -6.94 2.81
C LEU A 115 3.58 -7.06 4.18
N VAL A 116 2.40 -7.68 4.25
CA VAL A 116 1.73 -7.90 5.54
C VAL A 116 2.57 -8.79 6.45
N GLU A 117 3.10 -9.91 5.96
CA GLU A 117 3.95 -10.79 6.77
C GLU A 117 5.18 -10.08 7.33
N LEU A 118 5.85 -9.28 6.48
CA LEU A 118 6.99 -8.46 6.89
C LEU A 118 6.61 -7.43 7.96
N LEU A 119 5.50 -6.71 7.76
CA LEU A 119 5.10 -5.60 8.61
C LEU A 119 4.49 -6.05 9.94
N ASP A 120 3.77 -7.16 9.93
CA ASP A 120 3.14 -7.73 11.13
C ASP A 120 4.21 -8.32 12.06
N ALA A 121 5.26 -8.94 11.48
CA ALA A 121 6.41 -9.44 12.25
C ALA A 121 7.21 -8.34 12.96
N ASP A 122 7.22 -7.11 12.42
CA ASP A 122 7.89 -5.96 13.05
C ASP A 122 7.07 -5.36 14.21
N THR A 123 5.78 -5.72 14.33
CA THR A 123 4.87 -5.22 15.38
C THR A 123 4.64 -6.21 16.52
N ALA A 124 5.14 -7.44 16.40
CA ALA A 124 5.05 -8.50 17.40
C ALA A 124 6.25 -8.51 18.36
#